data_AF-A0A9P3AHC6-F1
#
_entry.id   AF-A0A9P3AHC6-F1
#
_cell.length_a   1.000
_cell.length_b   1.000
_cell.length_c   1.000
_cell.angle_alpha   90.00
_cell.angle_beta   90.00
_cell.angle_gamma   90.00
#
_symmetry.space_group_name_H-M   'P 1'
#
loop_
_entity.id
_entity.type
_entity.pdbx_description
1 polymer ?
#
loop_
_entity_poly.entity_id
_entity_poly.type
_entity_poly.pdbx_seq_one_letter_code
_entity_poly.pdbx_strand_id
1 'polypeptide(L)'
;MTAGYGSTQTAQEKSSLTTGYGSTSTAGYESSLIAGYGSTQTAGYKSTLTAGYGSTQTAEHGSSLTAGYGSTATAGQDSSLIAGYGSSLTSGIRSFLTAGYGSTLIAGLRSVLIAGYGSSLTSGIRSTLTAGYGSNQIASYGSSLIAGHESIQVAGHKSMLIAGKGSSQTAGFRSTLIAGAGSVQLAGDRSRLIAGADSNQTAGDRSKLLAGNNSYLTAGDRSKLTGGHD
;
A
#
# COMPACT_ATOMS: atom_id res chain seq x y z
N MET A 1 -13.80 -9.88 -32.92
CA MET A 1 -15.20 -9.51 -33.21
C MET A 1 -15.42 -8.08 -32.75
N THR A 2 -16.08 -7.25 -33.57
CA THR A 2 -16.42 -5.88 -33.21
C THR A 2 -17.95 -5.75 -33.12
N ALA A 3 -18.48 -5.18 -32.04
CA ALA A 3 -19.90 -4.82 -31.98
C ALA A 3 -20.09 -3.44 -31.34
N GLY A 4 -21.22 -2.83 -31.70
CA GLY A 4 -21.53 -1.44 -31.37
C GLY A 4 -22.01 -1.23 -29.93
N TYR A 5 -22.76 -0.15 -29.76
CA TYR A 5 -23.35 0.28 -28.50
C TYR A 5 -24.22 -0.81 -27.84
N GLY A 6 -24.12 -1.00 -26.53
CA GLY A 6 -24.98 -1.87 -25.72
C GLY A 6 -24.82 -3.37 -25.99
N SER A 7 -23.67 -3.80 -26.53
CA SER A 7 -23.51 -5.18 -26.99
C SER A 7 -23.14 -6.15 -25.87
N THR A 8 -23.69 -7.36 -25.93
CA THR A 8 -23.20 -8.51 -25.16
C THR A 8 -22.44 -9.45 -26.11
N GLN A 9 -21.19 -9.76 -25.78
CA GLN A 9 -20.34 -10.66 -26.56
C GLN A 9 -19.80 -11.80 -25.70
N THR A 10 -19.87 -13.01 -26.24
CA THR A 10 -19.17 -14.20 -25.71
C THR A 10 -18.31 -14.78 -26.82
N ALA A 11 -17.07 -15.14 -26.50
CA ALA A 11 -16.19 -15.86 -27.42
C ALA A 11 -15.39 -16.95 -26.69
N GLN A 12 -14.90 -17.92 -27.47
CA GLN A 12 -14.07 -19.01 -26.96
C GLN A 12 -12.61 -18.55 -26.80
N GLU A 13 -11.67 -19.48 -26.69
CA GLU A 13 -10.25 -19.19 -26.47
C GLU A 13 -9.63 -18.33 -27.59
N LYS A 14 -8.55 -17.61 -27.24
CA LYS A 14 -7.69 -16.82 -28.14
C LYS A 14 -8.45 -15.75 -28.93
N SER A 15 -9.40 -15.11 -28.25
CA SER A 15 -10.35 -14.18 -28.89
C SER A 15 -9.96 -12.72 -28.67
N SER A 16 -10.09 -11.91 -29.73
CA SER A 16 -10.01 -10.45 -29.65
C SER A 16 -11.40 -9.83 -29.78
N LEU A 17 -11.88 -9.20 -28.71
CA LEU A 17 -13.18 -8.53 -28.64
C LEU A 17 -12.99 -7.01 -28.57
N THR A 18 -13.73 -6.28 -29.41
CA THR A 18 -13.80 -4.82 -29.35
C THR A 18 -15.26 -4.41 -29.27
N THR A 19 -15.67 -3.85 -28.14
CA THR A 19 -17.05 -3.47 -27.88
C THR A 19 -17.20 -1.98 -27.60
N GLY A 20 -18.32 -1.41 -28.06
CA GLY A 20 -18.66 -0.01 -27.83
C GLY A 20 -19.08 0.29 -26.38
N TYR A 21 -19.72 1.45 -26.22
CA TYR A 21 -20.28 1.94 -24.96
C TYR A 21 -21.34 0.97 -24.40
N GLY A 22 -21.42 0.85 -23.07
CA GLY A 22 -22.44 0.08 -22.34
C GLY A 22 -22.37 -1.43 -22.54
N SER A 23 -21.19 -1.98 -22.86
CA SER A 23 -21.07 -3.36 -23.36
C SER A 23 -20.59 -4.36 -22.30
N THR A 24 -21.00 -5.61 -22.47
CA THR A 24 -20.50 -6.75 -21.69
C THR A 24 -19.71 -7.69 -22.60
N SER A 25 -18.49 -8.05 -22.20
CA SER A 25 -17.60 -8.90 -22.98
C SER A 25 -17.02 -10.05 -22.15
N THR A 26 -17.16 -11.27 -22.64
CA THR A 26 -16.65 -12.50 -22.02
C THR A 26 -15.81 -13.30 -23.02
N ALA A 27 -14.60 -13.73 -22.63
CA ALA A 27 -13.75 -14.57 -23.48
C ALA A 27 -12.93 -15.61 -22.72
N GLY A 28 -12.51 -16.68 -23.41
CA GLY A 28 -11.67 -17.75 -22.85
C GLY A 28 -10.18 -17.40 -22.70
N TYR A 29 -9.36 -18.45 -22.60
CA TYR A 29 -7.89 -18.40 -22.50
C TYR A 29 -7.20 -17.47 -23.51
N GLU A 30 -6.13 -16.77 -23.12
CA GLU A 30 -5.29 -15.90 -23.97
C GLU A 30 -6.09 -14.88 -24.81
N SER A 31 -7.03 -14.17 -24.18
CA SER A 31 -7.94 -13.24 -24.87
C SER A 31 -7.59 -11.77 -24.65
N SER A 32 -7.99 -10.93 -25.62
CA SER A 32 -7.83 -9.47 -25.58
C SER A 32 -9.20 -8.79 -25.65
N LEU A 33 -9.57 -8.06 -24.61
CA LEU A 33 -10.85 -7.36 -24.51
C LEU A 33 -10.60 -5.84 -24.50
N ILE A 34 -11.15 -5.15 -25.48
CA ILE A 34 -11.17 -3.68 -25.56
C ILE A 34 -12.62 -3.22 -25.49
N ALA A 35 -12.99 -2.43 -24.47
CA ALA A 35 -14.36 -1.97 -24.30
C ALA A 35 -14.43 -0.46 -24.01
N GLY A 36 -15.51 0.18 -24.50
CA GLY A 36 -15.78 1.60 -24.28
C GLY A 36 -16.26 1.93 -22.87
N TYR A 37 -16.94 3.07 -22.75
CA TYR A 37 -17.58 3.57 -21.51
C TYR A 37 -18.58 2.57 -20.92
N GLY A 38 -18.69 2.48 -19.60
CA GLY A 38 -19.74 1.76 -18.86
C GLY A 38 -19.72 0.26 -19.08
N SER A 39 -18.53 -0.35 -19.19
CA SER A 39 -18.38 -1.71 -19.69
C SER A 39 -18.02 -2.73 -18.60
N THR A 40 -18.46 -3.98 -18.78
CA THR A 40 -18.02 -5.11 -17.95
C THR A 40 -17.20 -6.08 -18.80
N GLN A 41 -15.98 -6.37 -18.35
CA GLN A 41 -15.04 -7.26 -19.03
C GLN A 41 -14.64 -8.43 -18.12
N THR A 42 -14.77 -9.65 -18.65
CA THR A 42 -14.35 -10.88 -17.99
C THR A 42 -13.55 -11.74 -18.95
N ALA A 43 -12.36 -12.20 -18.56
CA ALA A 43 -11.55 -13.07 -19.40
C ALA A 43 -10.76 -14.13 -18.63
N GLY A 44 -10.46 -15.23 -19.31
CA GLY A 44 -9.64 -16.33 -18.79
C GLY A 44 -8.15 -16.01 -18.65
N TYR A 45 -7.33 -17.02 -18.37
CA TYR A 45 -5.87 -16.92 -18.19
C TYR A 45 -5.11 -16.09 -19.23
N LYS A 46 -4.05 -15.40 -18.76
CA LYS A 46 -3.11 -14.60 -19.57
C LYS A 46 -3.79 -13.57 -20.49
N SER A 47 -4.87 -12.96 -20.01
CA SER A 47 -5.65 -12.05 -20.83
C SER A 47 -5.24 -10.59 -20.64
N THR A 48 -5.53 -9.76 -21.65
CA THR A 48 -5.35 -8.31 -21.58
C THR A 48 -6.72 -7.65 -21.63
N LEU A 49 -7.05 -6.88 -20.58
CA LEU A 49 -8.32 -6.17 -20.46
C LEU A 49 -8.05 -4.66 -20.49
N THR A 50 -8.59 -3.98 -21.50
CA THR A 50 -8.58 -2.52 -21.61
C THR A 50 -10.02 -2.02 -21.65
N ALA A 51 -10.44 -1.27 -20.63
CA ALA A 51 -11.78 -0.72 -20.53
C ALA A 51 -11.76 0.79 -20.38
N GLY A 52 -12.76 1.44 -20.95
CA GLY A 52 -13.01 2.87 -20.77
C GLY A 52 -13.55 3.23 -19.39
N TYR A 53 -14.34 4.30 -19.34
CA TYR A 53 -14.96 4.83 -18.14
C TYR A 53 -15.92 3.83 -17.45
N GLY A 54 -16.18 3.99 -16.16
CA GLY A 54 -17.22 3.32 -15.37
C GLY A 54 -17.23 1.80 -15.49
N SER A 55 -16.05 1.17 -15.50
CA SER A 55 -15.89 -0.20 -15.96
C SER A 55 -15.48 -1.18 -14.86
N THR A 56 -15.96 -2.41 -14.96
CA THR A 56 -15.53 -3.51 -14.09
C THR A 56 -14.71 -4.50 -14.90
N GLN A 57 -13.48 -4.75 -14.47
CA GLN A 57 -12.54 -5.69 -15.07
C GLN A 57 -12.22 -6.83 -14.11
N THR A 58 -12.39 -8.05 -14.60
CA THR A 58 -12.01 -9.27 -13.90
C THR A 58 -11.22 -10.18 -14.84
N ALA A 59 -10.01 -10.57 -14.46
CA ALA A 59 -9.27 -11.60 -15.21
C ALA A 59 -8.41 -12.52 -14.33
N GLU A 60 -8.07 -13.66 -14.91
CA GLU A 60 -7.35 -14.74 -14.24
C GLU A 60 -5.82 -14.53 -14.26
N HIS A 61 -5.03 -15.58 -13.98
CA HIS A 61 -3.58 -15.49 -13.75
C HIS A 61 -2.78 -14.89 -14.92
N GLY A 62 -1.74 -14.10 -14.59
CA GLY A 62 -0.77 -13.57 -15.54
C GLY A 62 -1.38 -12.53 -16.48
N SER A 63 -2.39 -11.81 -16.01
CA SER A 63 -3.17 -10.87 -16.82
C SER A 63 -2.72 -9.43 -16.62
N SER A 64 -2.93 -8.61 -17.66
CA SER A 64 -2.74 -7.18 -17.60
C SER A 64 -4.09 -6.48 -17.62
N LEU A 65 -4.44 -5.80 -16.54
CA LEU A 65 -5.68 -5.03 -16.42
C LEU A 65 -5.33 -3.55 -16.49
N THR A 66 -5.90 -2.89 -17.51
CA THR A 66 -5.89 -1.45 -17.71
C THR A 66 -7.32 -0.95 -17.65
N ALA A 67 -7.83 -0.67 -16.44
CA ALA A 67 -9.20 -0.17 -16.26
C ALA A 67 -9.23 1.36 -16.23
N GLY A 68 -10.20 1.96 -16.90
CA GLY A 68 -10.37 3.41 -16.96
C GLY A 68 -10.94 4.03 -15.68
N TYR A 69 -11.78 5.04 -15.86
CA TYR A 69 -12.41 5.79 -14.75
C TYR A 69 -13.48 4.97 -14.02
N GLY A 70 -13.85 5.36 -12.80
CA GLY A 70 -14.91 4.72 -12.01
C GLY A 70 -14.79 3.20 -11.88
N SER A 71 -13.56 2.66 -11.86
CA SER A 71 -13.29 1.28 -12.21
C SER A 71 -12.85 0.39 -11.06
N THR A 72 -13.43 -0.80 -11.08
CA THR A 72 -13.01 -1.98 -10.32
C THR A 72 -12.12 -2.84 -11.20
N ALA A 73 -10.89 -3.07 -10.76
CA ALA A 73 -9.95 -4.01 -11.37
C ALA A 73 -9.55 -5.07 -10.33
N THR A 74 -9.93 -6.31 -10.61
CA THR A 74 -9.57 -7.47 -9.81
C THR A 74 -8.86 -8.47 -10.70
N ALA A 75 -7.64 -8.86 -10.35
CA ALA A 75 -6.90 -9.86 -11.11
C ALA A 75 -6.05 -10.79 -10.25
N GLY A 76 -5.66 -11.90 -10.87
CA GLY A 76 -4.87 -12.98 -10.28
C GLY A 76 -3.41 -12.61 -9.96
N GLN A 77 -2.56 -13.64 -9.97
CA GLN A 77 -1.14 -13.51 -9.65
C GLN A 77 -0.31 -13.03 -10.84
N ASP A 78 0.87 -12.51 -10.56
CA ASP A 78 1.85 -12.03 -11.55
C ASP A 78 1.22 -11.05 -12.55
N SER A 79 0.30 -10.26 -12.01
CA SER A 79 -0.61 -9.41 -12.77
C SER A 79 -0.28 -7.94 -12.51
N SER A 80 -0.10 -7.19 -13.58
CA SER A 80 0.00 -5.74 -13.50
C SER A 80 -1.42 -5.18 -13.45
N LEU A 81 -1.78 -4.55 -12.32
CA LEU A 81 -3.06 -3.86 -12.19
C LEU A 81 -2.78 -2.38 -12.18
N ILE A 82 -3.15 -1.76 -13.30
CA ILE A 82 -3.14 -0.33 -13.51
C ILE A 82 -4.58 0.04 -13.76
N ALA A 83 -5.20 0.72 -12.82
CA ALA A 83 -6.60 1.06 -12.99
C ALA A 83 -6.97 2.38 -12.30
N GLY A 84 -7.91 3.07 -12.92
CA GLY A 84 -8.19 4.47 -12.63
C GLY A 84 -9.15 4.71 -11.48
N TYR A 85 -9.75 5.90 -11.52
CA TYR A 85 -10.61 6.51 -10.50
C TYR A 85 -11.77 5.64 -10.01
N GLY A 86 -12.41 6.05 -8.90
CA GLY A 86 -13.45 5.22 -8.23
C GLY A 86 -12.82 3.99 -7.58
N SER A 87 -11.58 4.18 -7.13
CA SER A 87 -10.59 3.16 -7.38
C SER A 87 -10.88 1.91 -6.57
N SER A 88 -10.88 0.81 -7.30
CA SER A 88 -11.30 -0.51 -6.85
C SER A 88 -10.28 -1.54 -7.36
N LEU A 89 -8.97 -1.37 -7.03
CA LEU A 89 -7.85 -2.22 -7.49
C LEU A 89 -7.23 -3.11 -6.41
N THR A 90 -7.51 -4.41 -6.51
CA THR A 90 -7.08 -5.49 -5.62
C THR A 90 -6.41 -6.56 -6.47
N SER A 91 -5.18 -6.95 -6.13
CA SER A 91 -4.43 -7.96 -6.90
C SER A 91 -3.47 -8.77 -6.03
N GLY A 92 -3.07 -9.91 -6.60
CA GLY A 92 -2.23 -10.92 -5.97
C GLY A 92 -0.75 -10.55 -5.80
N ILE A 93 0.11 -11.49 -6.15
CA ILE A 93 1.49 -11.60 -5.66
C ILE A 93 2.48 -11.14 -6.72
N ARG A 94 3.61 -10.52 -6.28
CA ARG A 94 4.67 -10.00 -7.17
C ARG A 94 4.11 -9.05 -8.24
N SER A 95 2.98 -8.47 -7.91
CA SER A 95 2.15 -7.69 -8.79
C SER A 95 2.58 -6.23 -8.69
N PHE A 96 2.70 -5.56 -9.83
CA PHE A 96 2.77 -4.10 -9.78
C PHE A 96 1.36 -3.57 -9.60
N LEU A 97 1.01 -3.54 -8.32
CA LEU A 97 -0.14 -2.90 -7.74
C LEU A 97 0.17 -1.43 -7.58
N THR A 98 0.04 -0.73 -8.70
CA THR A 98 -0.25 0.70 -8.70
C THR A 98 -1.75 0.81 -8.39
N ALA A 99 -2.09 0.47 -7.14
CA ALA A 99 -3.41 -0.03 -6.78
C ALA A 99 -4.44 1.10 -6.54
N GLY A 100 -5.61 0.74 -5.98
CA GLY A 100 -6.65 1.71 -5.58
C GLY A 100 -7.83 1.25 -4.69
N TYR A 101 -8.00 -0.03 -4.26
CA TYR A 101 -9.35 -0.55 -3.91
C TYR A 101 -10.09 -0.18 -2.63
N GLY A 102 -11.01 0.80 -2.68
CA GLY A 102 -12.03 1.12 -1.66
C GLY A 102 -11.44 1.56 -0.31
N SER A 103 -10.64 0.69 0.28
CA SER A 103 -9.30 1.10 0.65
C SER A 103 -8.63 2.06 -0.34
N THR A 104 -7.76 2.90 0.18
CA THR A 104 -6.87 3.69 -0.65
C THR A 104 -5.70 2.82 -1.18
N LEU A 105 -5.96 1.85 -2.08
CA LEU A 105 -4.98 1.01 -2.83
C LEU A 105 -4.70 -0.53 -2.56
N ILE A 106 -5.60 -1.49 -2.27
CA ILE A 106 -5.20 -2.90 -1.85
C ILE A 106 -4.12 -3.59 -2.70
N ALA A 107 -2.93 -3.80 -2.12
CA ALA A 107 -1.83 -4.58 -2.72
C ALA A 107 -1.40 -5.76 -1.85
N GLY A 108 -0.93 -6.84 -2.48
CA GLY A 108 -0.16 -7.95 -1.90
C GLY A 108 1.37 -7.79 -2.05
N LEU A 109 2.14 -8.75 -1.54
CA LEU A 109 3.61 -8.78 -1.30
C LEU A 109 4.58 -8.48 -2.48
N ARG A 110 5.67 -7.72 -2.20
CA ARG A 110 6.94 -7.56 -2.98
C ARG A 110 6.85 -7.12 -4.43
N SER A 111 5.63 -7.03 -4.96
CA SER A 111 5.09 -5.73 -5.30
C SER A 111 5.89 -4.60 -4.65
N VAL A 112 6.20 -3.60 -5.44
CA VAL A 112 6.14 -2.25 -4.91
C VAL A 112 4.67 -2.04 -4.58
N LEU A 113 4.28 -2.40 -3.35
CA LEU A 113 2.99 -1.99 -2.82
C LEU A 113 3.04 -0.46 -2.85
N ILE A 114 2.11 0.13 -3.59
CA ILE A 114 1.72 1.54 -3.50
C ILE A 114 0.22 1.41 -3.21
N ALA A 115 -0.19 1.46 -1.93
CA ALA A 115 -1.30 0.59 -1.50
C ALA A 115 -2.32 1.07 -0.40
N GLY A 116 -3.41 0.25 -0.18
CA GLY A 116 -4.73 0.42 0.50
C GLY A 116 -5.41 -0.40 1.66
N TYR A 117 -5.65 -1.72 1.66
CA TYR A 117 -6.42 -2.58 2.64
C TYR A 117 -7.00 -2.05 3.99
N GLY A 118 -7.88 -1.03 3.98
CA GLY A 118 -8.76 -0.58 5.10
C GLY A 118 -8.04 0.05 6.29
N SER A 119 -7.09 -0.69 6.85
CA SER A 119 -5.71 -0.23 6.96
C SER A 119 -5.33 0.50 5.66
N SER A 120 -5.72 1.77 5.50
CA SER A 120 -5.46 2.63 4.32
C SER A 120 -3.99 2.55 3.96
N LEU A 121 -3.64 1.76 2.92
CA LEU A 121 -2.48 0.87 3.07
C LEU A 121 -1.27 1.72 3.43
N THR A 122 -0.75 1.47 4.62
CA THR A 122 -0.47 0.11 5.11
C THR A 122 0.43 -0.64 4.11
N SER A 123 0.98 0.08 3.11
CA SER A 123 1.36 -0.46 1.82
C SER A 123 2.61 -1.28 1.99
N GLY A 124 2.43 -2.60 2.03
CA GLY A 124 3.25 -3.54 2.79
C GLY A 124 4.74 -3.65 2.47
N ILE A 125 5.41 -4.58 3.15
CA ILE A 125 6.84 -4.48 3.52
C ILE A 125 7.85 -4.68 2.39
N ARG A 126 8.90 -3.84 2.42
CA ARG A 126 10.10 -3.80 1.55
C ARG A 126 9.80 -3.87 0.03
N SER A 127 8.63 -3.45 -0.43
CA SER A 127 8.30 -2.03 -0.64
C SER A 127 8.99 -1.08 0.36
N THR A 128 9.50 0.07 -0.05
CA THR A 128 8.59 1.13 -0.51
C THR A 128 7.27 1.05 0.27
N LEU A 129 7.40 0.91 1.60
CA LEU A 129 6.41 0.74 2.64
C LEU A 129 6.51 2.07 3.35
N THR A 130 5.66 3.03 3.07
CA THR A 130 4.31 3.00 2.48
C THR A 130 3.22 2.25 3.30
N ALA A 131 3.51 1.39 4.33
CA ALA A 131 2.78 1.02 5.61
C ALA A 131 2.48 -0.53 6.03
N GLY A 132 1.75 -0.97 7.12
CA GLY A 132 1.64 -2.42 7.59
C GLY A 132 0.62 -2.79 8.74
N TYR A 133 0.40 -4.09 9.10
CA TYR A 133 -0.88 -4.69 9.67
C TYR A 133 -1.68 -3.96 10.77
N GLY A 134 -3.01 -3.85 10.57
CA GLY A 134 -3.96 -3.26 11.52
C GLY A 134 -3.63 -1.81 11.87
N SER A 135 -2.60 -1.30 11.21
CA SER A 135 -2.00 -0.05 11.50
C SER A 135 -2.44 0.87 10.40
N ASN A 136 -2.97 2.00 10.83
CA ASN A 136 -2.57 3.24 10.19
C ASN A 136 -1.09 3.49 10.53
N GLN A 137 -0.24 2.61 10.00
CA GLN A 137 1.07 3.02 9.58
C GLN A 137 0.75 4.11 8.54
N ILE A 138 1.00 5.36 8.88
CA ILE A 138 0.90 6.47 7.96
C ILE A 138 2.32 6.69 7.51
N ALA A 139 2.66 5.93 6.47
CA ALA A 139 3.99 5.89 5.95
C ALA A 139 4.31 7.12 5.12
N SER A 140 5.00 8.05 5.77
CA SER A 140 5.39 9.31 5.17
C SER A 140 6.71 9.22 4.40
N TYR A 141 7.28 10.37 4.12
CA TYR A 141 8.22 10.59 3.05
C TYR A 141 9.62 10.01 3.30
N GLY A 142 10.15 9.24 2.33
CA GLY A 142 11.50 8.65 2.42
C GLY A 142 11.64 7.72 3.62
N SER A 143 10.50 7.39 4.21
CA SER A 143 10.34 6.57 5.38
C SER A 143 10.05 5.21 4.79
N SER A 144 11.11 4.40 4.64
CA SER A 144 10.93 2.95 4.67
C SER A 144 10.48 2.67 6.09
N LEU A 145 9.18 2.77 6.32
CA LEU A 145 8.63 2.29 7.56
C LEU A 145 8.82 0.79 7.55
N ILE A 146 8.88 0.26 8.76
CA ILE A 146 8.78 -1.15 9.03
C ILE A 146 8.09 -1.15 10.39
N ALA A 147 6.75 -1.22 10.42
CA ALA A 147 6.09 -1.35 11.71
C ALA A 147 6.10 -2.79 12.19
N GLY A 148 6.21 -2.90 13.51
CA GLY A 148 5.79 -4.05 14.26
C GLY A 148 4.27 -4.09 14.43
N HIS A 149 3.86 -4.71 15.53
CA HIS A 149 2.48 -5.10 15.78
C HIS A 149 1.64 -3.97 16.39
N GLU A 150 0.38 -3.85 15.95
CA GLU A 150 -0.61 -2.83 16.43
C GLU A 150 0.02 -1.44 16.52
N SER A 151 0.87 -1.15 15.54
CA SER A 151 1.85 -0.09 15.63
C SER A 151 1.36 1.07 14.82
N ILE A 152 0.78 2.05 15.51
CA ILE A 152 0.50 3.36 14.93
C ILE A 152 1.85 4.04 14.70
N GLN A 153 2.42 3.78 13.52
CA GLN A 153 3.57 4.51 13.02
C GLN A 153 3.07 5.69 12.20
N VAL A 154 2.94 6.83 12.86
CA VAL A 154 2.91 8.12 12.16
C VAL A 154 4.35 8.53 11.92
N ALA A 155 4.90 8.04 10.81
CA ALA A 155 6.21 8.48 10.39
C ALA A 155 6.16 9.96 10.00
N GLY A 156 7.03 10.77 10.58
CA GLY A 156 7.42 12.03 9.98
C GLY A 156 8.38 11.85 8.81
N HIS A 157 9.01 12.97 8.45
CA HIS A 157 9.75 13.12 7.21
C HIS A 157 11.19 12.57 7.27
N LYS A 158 11.56 11.73 6.30
CA LYS A 158 12.85 11.02 6.17
C LYS A 158 13.14 10.21 7.43
N SER A 159 12.12 9.51 7.88
CA SER A 159 12.11 8.87 9.18
C SER A 159 12.03 7.37 9.00
N MET A 160 13.16 6.70 9.22
CA MET A 160 13.17 5.25 9.34
C MET A 160 12.52 4.91 10.69
N LEU A 161 11.24 4.54 10.65
CA LEU A 161 10.52 4.04 11.82
C LEU A 161 10.59 2.53 11.81
N ILE A 162 11.18 2.01 12.87
CA ILE A 162 11.23 0.60 13.18
C ILE A 162 10.54 0.48 14.53
N ALA A 163 9.27 0.06 14.50
CA ALA A 163 8.44 -0.08 15.69
C ALA A 163 8.69 -1.45 16.33
N GLY A 164 8.84 -1.45 17.64
CA GLY A 164 8.75 -2.65 18.45
C GLY A 164 7.30 -3.10 18.61
N LYS A 165 7.05 -3.94 19.62
CA LYS A 165 5.71 -4.46 19.92
C LYS A 165 4.90 -3.43 20.70
N GLY A 166 3.65 -3.20 20.26
CA GLY A 166 2.73 -2.27 20.91
C GLY A 166 3.24 -0.83 20.87
N SER A 167 4.11 -0.53 19.91
CA SER A 167 4.81 0.75 19.85
C SER A 167 4.01 1.77 19.07
N SER A 168 3.62 2.85 19.76
CA SER A 168 3.14 4.06 19.12
C SER A 168 4.33 4.96 18.82
N GLN A 169 4.60 5.18 17.53
CA GLN A 169 5.73 5.98 17.06
C GLN A 169 5.23 7.16 16.25
N THR A 170 5.34 8.35 16.83
CA THR A 170 5.15 9.62 16.13
C THR A 170 6.53 10.25 15.94
N ALA A 171 7.06 10.11 14.73
CA ALA A 171 8.38 10.65 14.42
C ALA A 171 8.30 12.09 13.92
N GLY A 172 9.13 12.99 14.45
CA GLY A 172 9.34 14.33 13.91
C GLY A 172 10.29 14.35 12.70
N PHE A 173 10.81 15.52 12.37
CA PHE A 173 11.65 15.72 11.19
C PHE A 173 13.00 14.97 11.24
N ARG A 174 13.33 14.26 10.17
CA ARG A 174 14.57 13.49 9.96
C ARG A 174 14.88 12.55 11.13
N SER A 175 13.86 11.80 11.54
CA SER A 175 13.90 11.08 12.80
C SER A 175 14.08 9.58 12.62
N THR A 176 15.18 9.04 13.16
CA THR A 176 15.31 7.58 13.30
C THR A 176 14.65 7.18 14.61
N LEU A 177 13.53 6.46 14.54
CA LEU A 177 12.85 5.91 15.71
C LEU A 177 12.99 4.40 15.68
N ILE A 178 13.68 3.88 16.70
CA ILE A 178 13.81 2.45 16.96
C ILE A 178 13.22 2.22 18.34
N ALA A 179 12.04 1.62 18.39
CA ALA A 179 11.32 1.35 19.63
C ALA A 179 11.60 -0.07 20.12
N GLY A 180 11.81 -0.23 21.42
CA GLY A 180 11.74 -1.53 22.09
C GLY A 180 10.30 -1.94 22.37
N ALA A 181 10.11 -2.97 23.18
CA ALA A 181 8.78 -3.42 23.59
C ALA A 181 8.08 -2.36 24.47
N GLY A 182 6.75 -2.28 24.40
CA GLY A 182 5.94 -1.41 25.28
C GLY A 182 6.26 0.09 25.16
N SER A 183 6.96 0.49 24.09
CA SER A 183 7.59 1.81 23.99
C SER A 183 6.75 2.80 23.20
N VAL A 184 6.54 4.00 23.76
CA VAL A 184 5.95 5.14 23.03
C VAL A 184 7.04 6.17 22.74
N GLN A 185 7.12 6.60 21.48
CA GLN A 185 8.17 7.51 21.00
C GLN A 185 7.56 8.71 20.25
N LEU A 186 7.77 9.93 20.77
CA LEU A 186 7.35 11.20 20.19
C LEU A 186 8.58 12.08 19.90
N ALA A 187 9.13 11.96 18.70
CA ALA A 187 10.27 12.79 18.31
C ALA A 187 9.85 14.17 17.80
N GLY A 188 10.58 15.21 18.20
CA GLY A 188 10.66 16.49 17.52
C GLY A 188 11.83 16.56 16.54
N ASP A 189 12.41 17.74 16.36
CA ASP A 189 13.26 18.03 15.20
C ASP A 189 14.67 17.42 15.24
N ARG A 190 15.03 16.71 14.15
CA ARG A 190 16.33 16.06 13.90
C ARG A 190 16.67 14.99 14.95
N SER A 191 15.71 14.13 15.26
CA SER A 191 15.81 13.20 16.38
C SER A 191 16.36 11.81 16.07
N ARG A 192 16.99 11.20 17.07
CA ARG A 192 17.35 9.78 17.03
C ARG A 192 16.97 9.15 18.36
N LEU A 193 15.83 8.46 18.37
CA LEU A 193 15.29 7.77 19.54
C LEU A 193 15.60 6.29 19.38
N ILE A 194 16.20 5.73 20.42
CA ILE A 194 16.43 4.30 20.56
C ILE A 194 15.94 3.96 21.96
N ALA A 195 15.01 3.02 22.09
CA ALA A 195 14.40 2.65 23.36
C ALA A 195 14.64 1.17 23.67
N GLY A 196 14.91 0.87 24.94
CA GLY A 196 14.84 -0.47 25.50
C GLY A 196 13.39 -0.91 25.74
N ALA A 197 13.20 -1.90 26.60
CA ALA A 197 11.85 -2.32 27.01
C ALA A 197 11.16 -1.24 27.87
N ASP A 198 9.82 -1.20 27.79
CA ASP A 198 8.92 -0.45 28.68
C ASP A 198 9.36 1.01 28.86
N SER A 199 9.58 1.65 27.70
CA SER A 199 10.35 2.88 27.57
C SER A 199 9.54 4.01 26.90
N ASN A 200 9.30 5.10 27.61
CA ASN A 200 8.75 6.33 27.02
C ASN A 200 9.86 7.28 26.54
N GLN A 201 9.65 7.97 25.41
CA GLN A 201 10.61 8.91 24.82
C GLN A 201 9.93 10.12 24.15
N THR A 202 10.31 11.36 24.48
CA THR A 202 9.92 12.59 23.78
C THR A 202 11.13 13.54 23.61
N ALA A 203 11.30 14.28 22.50
CA ALA A 203 12.59 14.97 22.20
C ALA A 203 12.56 16.25 21.33
N GLY A 204 13.51 17.17 21.53
CA GLY A 204 13.79 18.36 20.68
C GLY A 204 13.95 19.66 21.49
N ASP A 205 14.87 20.59 21.19
CA ASP A 205 15.80 20.65 20.03
C ASP A 205 17.11 19.83 20.12
N ARG A 206 17.66 19.54 18.93
CA ARG A 206 18.89 18.77 18.58
C ARG A 206 19.08 17.44 19.31
N SER A 207 17.96 16.82 19.65
CA SER A 207 17.71 15.42 19.99
C SER A 207 18.77 14.34 19.71
N LYS A 208 18.88 13.43 20.67
CA LYS A 208 19.39 12.05 20.58
C LYS A 208 19.04 11.41 21.93
N LEU A 209 18.56 10.17 21.98
CA LEU A 209 18.24 9.54 23.27
C LEU A 209 19.07 8.28 23.48
N LEU A 210 18.48 7.07 23.49
CA LEU A 210 19.07 5.77 23.86
C LEU A 210 18.92 5.47 25.36
N ALA A 211 18.18 4.42 25.75
CA ALA A 211 18.11 3.99 27.15
C ALA A 211 17.70 2.53 27.35
N GLY A 212 18.37 1.86 28.29
CA GLY A 212 17.68 1.13 29.36
C GLY A 212 17.86 1.92 30.68
N ASN A 213 17.36 1.47 31.83
CA ASN A 213 16.36 0.43 32.07
C ASN A 213 15.16 1.08 32.82
N ASN A 214 13.99 0.45 32.90
CA ASN A 214 12.73 1.04 33.43
C ASN A 214 12.55 2.53 33.02
N SER A 215 12.48 2.81 31.72
CA SER A 215 12.88 4.13 31.16
C SER A 215 11.73 5.11 30.83
N TYR A 216 11.99 6.41 31.01
CA TYR A 216 11.20 7.54 30.52
C TYR A 216 12.16 8.70 30.21
N LEU A 217 12.22 9.28 29.00
CA LEU A 217 13.14 10.41 28.71
C LEU A 217 12.57 11.52 27.81
N THR A 218 12.91 12.77 28.16
CA THR A 218 12.34 14.03 27.64
C THR A 218 13.43 14.90 26.94
N ALA A 219 13.22 16.23 26.79
CA ALA A 219 13.61 16.98 25.58
C ALA A 219 14.26 18.37 25.79
N GLY A 220 15.18 18.77 24.87
CA GLY A 220 15.45 20.17 24.46
C GLY A 220 16.26 21.08 25.38
N ASP A 221 16.89 22.17 24.92
CA ASP A 221 17.33 22.52 23.56
C ASP A 221 18.83 22.20 23.40
N ARG A 222 19.22 21.70 22.22
CA ARG A 222 20.58 21.21 21.88
C ARG A 222 20.98 19.85 22.51
N SER A 223 19.98 18.98 22.76
CA SER A 223 19.93 17.69 23.48
C SER A 223 21.00 16.59 23.22
N LYS A 224 21.06 15.63 24.16
CA LYS A 224 21.44 14.18 24.07
C LYS A 224 21.06 13.52 25.41
N LEU A 225 20.36 12.37 25.49
CA LEU A 225 20.15 11.65 26.77
C LEU A 225 20.16 10.11 26.66
N THR A 226 21.26 9.52 27.15
CA THR A 226 21.65 8.10 27.28
C THR A 226 20.93 7.34 28.42
N GLY A 227 21.11 6.01 28.52
CA GLY A 227 20.67 5.25 29.70
C GLY A 227 21.14 3.78 29.81
N GLY A 228 21.53 3.41 31.04
CA GLY A 228 21.76 2.05 31.53
C GLY A 228 23.15 1.84 32.16
N HIS A 229 23.22 1.24 33.36
CA HIS A 229 24.40 0.52 33.89
C HIS A 229 23.92 -0.75 34.58
N ASP A 230 24.38 -1.87 34.01
CA ASP A 230 24.47 -3.26 34.49
C ASP A 230 23.32 -3.82 35.36
#